data_AF-A0A524DA49-F1
#
_entry.id   AF-A0A524DA49-F1
#
_cell.length_a   1.000
_cell.length_b   1.000
_cell.length_c   1.000
_cell.angle_alpha   90.00
_cell.angle_beta   90.00
_cell.angle_gamma   90.00
#
_symmetry.space_group_name_H-M   'P 1'
#
loop_
_entity.id
_entity.type
_entity.pdbx_description
1 polymer ?
#
loop_
_entity_poly.entity_id
_entity_poly.type
_entity_poly.pdbx_seq_one_letter_code
_entity_poly.pdbx_strand_id
1 'polypeptide(L)'
;MGFFTSILLISLFGFFSHYFYKKYGILNGKLGWIFYYSIIVNGGFLIVDLLTYFGLFNSLFPIINRLPWISIENGKDLMWNSFLLFSIDWNIKVNQQGLNYIAFLLFFSYPIWFKFFKDLSRKFFGGNKRKPYEKGISFLISSRIDTEFERDKKKIKAPRKV
;
A
#
# COMPACT_ATOMS: atom_id res chain seq x y z
N MET A 1 -5.02 9.04 -10.85
CA MET A 1 -5.02 7.57 -10.68
C MET A 1 -6.46 7.09 -10.72
N GLY A 2 -6.72 5.84 -11.08
CA GLY A 2 -8.07 5.30 -11.11
C GLY A 2 -8.47 4.59 -9.82
N PHE A 3 -9.76 4.54 -9.49
CA PHE A 3 -10.24 3.99 -8.22
C PHE A 3 -9.74 2.57 -7.95
N PHE A 4 -9.77 1.72 -8.97
CA PHE A 4 -9.27 0.35 -8.85
C PHE A 4 -7.77 0.32 -8.54
N THR A 5 -6.98 1.10 -9.28
CA THR A 5 -5.53 1.20 -9.04
C THR A 5 -5.19 1.80 -7.68
N SER A 6 -5.94 2.82 -7.24
CA SER A 6 -5.79 3.44 -5.92
C SER A 6 -6.10 2.43 -4.81
N ILE A 7 -7.20 1.68 -4.92
CA ILE A 7 -7.54 0.62 -3.95
C ILE A 7 -6.46 -0.46 -3.91
N LEU A 8 -5.98 -0.91 -5.07
CA LEU A 8 -4.93 -1.93 -5.15
C LEU A 8 -3.65 -1.45 -4.47
N LEU A 9 -3.22 -0.22 -4.76
CA LEU A 9 -2.02 0.36 -4.16
C LEU A 9 -2.18 0.62 -2.66
N ILE A 10 -3.30 1.17 -2.22
CA ILE A 10 -3.62 1.35 -0.79
C ILE A 10 -3.60 0.01 -0.06
N SER A 11 -4.12 -1.04 -0.69
CA SER A 11 -4.09 -2.41 -0.17
C SER A 11 -2.66 -2.93 -0.05
N LEU A 12 -1.82 -2.73 -1.06
CA LEU A 12 -0.40 -3.09 -1.02
C LEU A 12 0.33 -2.34 0.10
N PHE A 13 0.18 -1.02 0.19
CA PHE A 13 0.81 -0.22 1.24
C PHE A 13 0.30 -0.62 2.63
N GLY A 14 -1.00 -0.87 2.77
CA GLY A 14 -1.59 -1.45 3.99
C GLY A 14 -0.92 -2.79 4.35
N PHE A 15 -0.75 -3.69 3.38
CA PHE A 15 -0.11 -4.98 3.56
C PHE A 15 1.37 -4.89 3.94
N PHE A 16 2.11 -3.90 3.44
CA PHE A 16 3.52 -3.69 3.80
C PHE A 16 3.72 -2.81 5.04
N SER A 17 2.64 -2.30 5.65
CA SER A 17 2.73 -1.42 6.82
C SER A 17 3.60 -1.96 7.96
N HIS A 18 3.44 -3.25 8.33
CA HIS A 18 4.23 -3.87 9.40
C HIS A 18 5.65 -4.25 8.95
N TYR A 19 5.86 -4.50 7.65
CA TYR A 19 7.19 -4.70 7.08
C TYR A 19 8.01 -3.39 7.19
N PHE A 20 7.45 -2.27 6.72
CA PHE A 20 8.10 -0.97 6.82
C PHE A 20 8.27 -0.50 8.25
N TYR A 21 7.33 -0.85 9.14
CA TYR A 21 7.50 -0.59 10.57
C TYR A 21 8.75 -1.26 11.14
N LYS A 22 9.02 -2.53 10.81
CA LYS A 22 10.24 -3.21 11.26
C LYS A 22 11.51 -2.56 10.71
N LYS A 23 11.47 -2.03 9.50
CA LYS A 23 12.63 -1.45 8.83
C LYS A 23 12.91 0.01 9.24
N TYR A 24 11.88 0.83 9.40
CA TYR A 24 11.99 2.29 9.56
C TYR A 24 11.29 2.85 10.79
N GLY A 25 10.32 2.14 11.35
CA GLY A 25 9.38 2.68 12.35
C GLY A 25 9.66 2.32 13.80
N ILE A 26 10.73 1.55 14.09
CA ILE A 26 11.01 1.03 15.44
C ILE A 26 11.12 2.16 16.48
N LEU A 27 11.68 3.31 16.11
CA LEU A 27 11.93 4.45 17.01
C LEU A 27 10.64 5.16 17.46
N ASN A 28 9.61 5.19 16.61
CA ASN A 28 8.39 5.99 16.85
C ASN A 28 7.28 5.22 17.58
N GLY A 29 7.53 3.96 17.96
CA GLY A 29 6.52 3.08 18.53
C GLY A 29 5.50 2.57 17.50
N LYS A 30 4.94 1.38 17.74
CA LYS A 30 4.08 0.66 16.77
C LYS A 30 2.83 1.45 16.40
N LEU A 31 2.11 1.98 17.40
CA LEU A 31 0.86 2.70 17.18
C LEU A 31 1.09 4.02 16.46
N GLY A 32 2.09 4.80 16.89
CA GLY A 32 2.46 6.06 16.25
C GLY A 32 2.85 5.86 14.78
N TRP A 33 3.76 4.92 14.51
CA TRP A 33 4.15 4.62 13.12
C TRP A 33 2.96 4.25 12.24
N ILE A 34 2.10 3.33 12.69
CA ILE A 34 0.94 2.89 11.92
C ILE A 34 0.00 4.07 11.64
N PHE A 35 -0.20 4.95 12.62
CA PHE A 35 -1.04 6.14 12.46
C PHE A 35 -0.45 7.10 11.43
N TYR A 36 0.82 7.50 11.57
CA TYR A 36 1.49 8.38 10.60
C TYR A 36 1.53 7.78 9.20
N TYR A 37 1.87 6.50 9.09
CA TYR A 37 1.92 5.79 7.82
C TYR A 37 0.54 5.71 7.16
N SER A 38 -0.52 5.49 7.95
CA SER A 38 -1.91 5.52 7.46
C SER A 38 -2.30 6.90 6.93
N ILE A 39 -1.93 7.97 7.64
CA ILE A 39 -2.22 9.35 7.20
C ILE A 39 -1.48 9.67 5.90
N ILE A 40 -0.19 9.35 5.82
CA ILE A 40 0.62 9.64 4.64
C ILE A 40 0.07 8.89 3.42
N VAL A 41 -0.22 7.59 3.56
CA VAL A 41 -0.73 6.79 2.45
C VAL A 41 -2.14 7.24 2.06
N ASN A 42 -3.10 7.22 2.98
CA ASN A 42 -4.48 7.58 2.63
C ASN A 42 -4.56 9.04 2.18
N GLY A 43 -3.94 9.98 2.90
CA GLY A 43 -3.91 11.40 2.55
C GLY A 43 -3.29 11.64 1.18
N GLY A 44 -2.18 10.98 0.85
CA GLY A 44 -1.56 11.06 -0.47
C GLY A 44 -2.50 10.63 -1.59
N PHE A 45 -3.16 9.48 -1.44
CA PHE A 45 -4.14 8.99 -2.44
C PHE A 45 -5.37 9.90 -2.55
N LEU A 46 -5.89 10.41 -1.42
CA LEU A 46 -7.02 11.33 -1.42
C LEU A 46 -6.69 12.64 -2.15
N ILE A 47 -5.48 13.18 -1.95
CA ILE A 47 -5.02 14.38 -2.66
C ILE A 47 -4.91 14.10 -4.16
N VAL A 48 -4.30 12.97 -4.55
CA VAL A 48 -4.18 12.59 -5.97
C VAL A 48 -5.56 12.46 -6.63
N ASP A 49 -6.53 11.85 -5.96
CA ASP A 49 -7.87 11.67 -6.50
C ASP A 49 -8.65 12.98 -6.58
N LEU A 50 -8.51 13.89 -5.61
CA LEU A 50 -9.07 15.23 -5.69
C LEU A 50 -8.48 16.02 -6.86
N LEU A 51 -7.16 16.00 -7.02
CA LEU A 51 -6.49 16.65 -8.16
C LEU A 51 -6.95 16.05 -9.50
N THR A 52 -7.19 14.75 -9.53
CA THR A 52 -7.73 14.04 -10.71
C THR A 52 -9.18 14.46 -10.98
N TYR A 53 -10.02 14.55 -9.96
CA TYR A 53 -11.43 14.93 -10.07
C TYR A 53 -11.63 16.37 -10.54
N PHE A 54 -10.79 17.32 -10.07
CA PHE A 54 -10.80 18.72 -10.49
C PHE A 54 -10.10 18.97 -11.83
N GLY A 55 -9.56 17.93 -12.49
CA GLY A 55 -8.86 18.06 -13.77
C GLY A 55 -7.47 18.71 -13.69
N LEU A 56 -6.99 19.01 -12.48
CA LEU A 56 -5.65 19.59 -12.24
C LEU A 56 -4.52 18.57 -12.48
N PHE A 57 -4.85 17.28 -12.48
CA PHE A 57 -3.88 16.20 -12.69
C PHE A 57 -3.18 16.27 -14.04
N ASN A 58 -3.88 16.63 -15.13
CA ASN A 58 -3.29 16.78 -16.46
C ASN A 58 -2.27 17.94 -16.52
N SER A 59 -2.48 19.00 -15.72
CA SER A 59 -1.57 20.14 -15.61
C SER A 59 -0.33 19.82 -14.76
N LEU A 60 -0.49 19.01 -13.70
CA LEU A 60 0.60 18.62 -12.80
C LEU A 60 1.47 17.48 -13.35
N PHE A 61 0.90 16.57 -14.15
CA PHE A 61 1.61 15.42 -14.71
C PHE A 61 1.47 15.36 -16.24
N PRO A 62 1.96 16.37 -16.99
CA PRO A 62 1.80 16.45 -18.45
C PRO A 62 2.49 15.31 -19.20
N ILE A 63 3.41 14.60 -18.54
CA ILE A 63 4.17 13.47 -19.10
C ILE A 63 3.23 12.29 -19.44
N ILE A 64 2.12 12.13 -18.72
CA ILE A 64 1.20 11.00 -18.90
C ILE A 64 0.49 11.08 -20.26
N ASN A 65 0.11 12.28 -20.69
CA ASN A 65 -0.47 12.53 -22.02
C ASN A 65 0.58 12.60 -23.16
N ARG A 66 1.88 12.45 -22.87
CA ARG A 66 2.91 12.31 -23.92
C ARG A 66 3.06 10.88 -24.42
N LEU A 67 2.45 9.91 -23.74
CA LEU A 67 2.44 8.53 -24.19
C LEU A 67 1.44 8.41 -25.35
N PRO A 68 1.87 7.96 -26.54
CA PRO A 68 1.07 8.06 -27.77
C PRO A 68 -0.19 7.19 -27.76
N TRP A 69 -0.32 6.29 -26.78
CA TRP A 69 -1.43 5.38 -26.60
C TRP A 69 -2.33 5.75 -25.41
N ILE A 70 -2.12 6.91 -24.79
CA ILE A 70 -2.93 7.44 -23.70
C ILE A 70 -3.58 8.75 -24.18
N SER A 71 -4.90 8.78 -24.24
CA SER A 71 -5.68 9.99 -24.52
C SER A 71 -6.61 10.28 -23.36
N ILE A 72 -6.20 11.20 -22.48
CA ILE A 72 -7.01 11.62 -21.32
C ILE A 72 -7.52 13.03 -21.58
N GLU A 73 -8.79 13.14 -21.94
CA GLU A 73 -9.47 14.43 -22.13
C GLU A 73 -9.88 15.03 -20.78
N ASN A 74 -10.38 14.19 -19.86
CA ASN A 74 -10.75 14.61 -18.52
C ASN A 74 -10.05 13.73 -17.47
N GLY A 75 -9.57 14.34 -16.38
CA GLY A 75 -9.02 13.58 -15.25
C GLY A 75 -10.01 12.55 -14.70
N LYS A 76 -11.32 12.79 -14.82
CA LYS A 76 -12.37 11.82 -14.46
C LYS A 76 -12.33 10.53 -15.28
N ASP A 77 -11.81 10.55 -16.51
CA ASP A 77 -11.68 9.35 -17.35
C ASP A 77 -10.67 8.37 -16.75
N LEU A 78 -9.56 8.90 -16.21
CA LEU A 78 -8.61 8.11 -15.44
C LEU A 78 -9.20 7.53 -14.16
N MET A 79 -10.14 8.22 -13.51
CA MET A 79 -10.76 7.73 -12.27
C MET A 79 -11.53 6.43 -12.52
N TRP A 80 -12.31 6.39 -13.60
CA TRP A 80 -13.20 5.27 -13.94
C TRP A 80 -12.52 4.20 -14.78
N ASN A 81 -11.74 4.62 -15.76
CA ASN A 81 -11.00 3.72 -16.60
C ASN A 81 -9.52 3.73 -16.22
N SER A 82 -9.22 3.07 -15.10
CA SER A 82 -7.86 2.95 -14.57
C SER A 82 -6.91 2.25 -15.56
N PHE A 83 -7.45 1.47 -16.51
CA PHE A 83 -6.69 0.72 -17.49
C PHE A 83 -6.36 1.51 -18.77
N LEU A 84 -6.81 2.76 -18.90
CA LEU A 84 -6.32 3.69 -19.92
C LEU A 84 -4.79 3.82 -19.89
N LEU A 85 -4.19 3.71 -18.70
CA LEU A 85 -2.72 3.72 -18.54
C LEU A 85 -2.03 2.53 -19.22
N PHE A 86 -2.77 1.44 -19.50
CA PHE A 86 -2.30 0.24 -20.18
C PHE A 86 -2.90 0.07 -21.59
N SER A 87 -3.44 1.16 -22.17
CA SER A 87 -4.10 1.17 -23.50
C SER A 87 -5.35 0.30 -23.61
N ILE A 88 -6.00 -0.01 -22.48
CA ILE A 88 -7.27 -0.74 -22.49
C ILE A 88 -8.38 0.29 -22.25
N ASP A 89 -9.12 0.60 -23.31
CA ASP A 89 -10.31 1.45 -23.22
C ASP A 89 -11.59 0.62 -23.07
N TRP A 90 -12.23 0.73 -21.91
CA TRP A 90 -13.51 0.08 -21.61
C TRP A 90 -14.72 0.93 -22.05
N ASN A 91 -14.48 2.09 -22.67
CA ASN A 91 -15.50 3.00 -23.21
C ASN A 91 -16.59 3.37 -22.18
N ILE A 92 -16.15 3.66 -20.96
CA ILE A 92 -17.05 4.03 -19.86
C ILE A 92 -17.46 5.50 -20.05
N LYS A 93 -18.77 5.76 -20.21
CA LYS A 93 -19.29 7.12 -20.37
C LYS A 93 -19.32 7.88 -19.04
N VAL A 94 -18.38 8.81 -18.85
CA VAL A 94 -18.08 9.48 -17.57
C VAL A 94 -19.09 10.57 -17.17
N ASN A 95 -20.05 10.93 -18.03
CA ASN A 95 -21.05 11.97 -17.77
C ASN A 95 -22.32 11.52 -17.03
N GLN A 96 -22.35 10.31 -16.47
CA GLN A 96 -23.52 9.83 -15.72
C GLN A 96 -23.46 10.28 -14.24
N GLN A 97 -24.52 10.93 -13.73
CA GLN A 97 -24.60 11.36 -12.32
C GLN A 97 -24.39 10.20 -11.32
N GLY A 98 -24.81 8.98 -11.67
CA GLY A 98 -24.62 7.78 -10.85
C GLY A 98 -23.14 7.50 -10.53
N LEU A 99 -22.24 7.80 -11.46
CA LEU A 99 -20.81 7.60 -11.25
C LEU A 99 -20.27 8.52 -10.15
N ASN A 100 -20.73 9.78 -10.06
CA ASN A 100 -20.25 10.68 -9.00
C ASN A 100 -20.56 10.18 -7.58
N TYR A 101 -21.73 9.57 -7.37
CA TYR A 101 -22.08 8.97 -6.07
C TYR A 101 -21.19 7.76 -5.75
N ILE A 102 -20.92 6.92 -6.74
CA ILE A 102 -20.00 5.78 -6.58
C ILE A 102 -18.58 6.28 -6.31
N ALA A 103 -18.15 7.37 -6.96
CA ALA A 103 -16.86 8.01 -6.73
C ALA A 103 -16.69 8.42 -5.26
N PHE A 104 -17.72 9.08 -4.72
CA PHE A 104 -17.75 9.52 -3.33
C PHE A 104 -17.69 8.32 -2.39
N LEU A 105 -18.49 7.28 -2.62
CA LEU A 105 -18.47 6.07 -1.79
C LEU A 105 -17.09 5.38 -1.81
N LEU A 106 -16.47 5.27 -2.98
CA LEU A 106 -15.13 4.69 -3.14
C LEU A 106 -14.06 5.52 -2.42
N PHE A 107 -14.15 6.85 -2.48
CA PHE A 107 -13.26 7.75 -1.75
C PHE A 107 -13.29 7.50 -0.23
N PHE A 108 -14.48 7.31 0.36
CA PHE A 108 -14.62 6.96 1.78
C PHE A 108 -14.19 5.52 2.11
N SER A 109 -14.09 4.65 1.11
CA SER A 109 -13.68 3.26 1.32
C SER A 109 -12.18 3.08 1.57
N TYR A 110 -11.35 4.09 1.25
CA TYR A 110 -9.88 3.98 1.32
C TYR A 110 -9.33 3.64 2.70
N PRO A 111 -9.75 4.31 3.80
CA PRO A 111 -9.29 3.96 5.14
C PRO A 111 -9.70 2.54 5.54
N ILE A 112 -10.84 2.05 5.04
CA ILE A 112 -11.36 0.71 5.33
C ILE A 112 -10.45 -0.34 4.70
N TRP A 113 -10.15 -0.19 3.40
CA TRP A 113 -9.23 -1.08 2.68
C TRP A 113 -7.84 -1.08 3.29
N PHE A 114 -7.30 0.11 3.61
CA PHE A 114 -6.02 0.21 4.28
C PHE A 114 -6.01 -0.53 5.62
N LYS A 115 -7.04 -0.33 6.45
CA LYS A 115 -7.16 -0.99 7.76
C LYS A 115 -7.21 -2.51 7.63
N PHE A 116 -8.02 -3.01 6.69
CA PHE A 116 -8.14 -4.45 6.41
C PHE A 116 -6.80 -5.07 6.04
N PHE A 117 -6.09 -4.50 5.06
CA PHE A 117 -4.79 -5.03 4.63
C PHE A 117 -3.68 -4.81 5.66
N LYS A 118 -3.76 -3.76 6.48
CA LYS A 118 -2.87 -3.57 7.63
C LYS A 118 -3.09 -4.63 8.72
N ASP A 119 -4.31 -5.10 8.94
CA ASP A 119 -4.56 -6.21 9.86
C ASP A 119 -4.10 -7.56 9.26
N LEU A 120 -4.19 -7.74 7.94
CA LEU A 120 -3.54 -8.87 7.24
C LEU A 120 -2.02 -8.81 7.36
N SER A 121 -1.42 -7.64 7.15
CA SER A 121 0.01 -7.38 7.33
C SER A 121 0.50 -7.85 8.70
N ARG A 122 -0.27 -7.56 9.76
CA ARG A 122 0.03 -7.99 11.12
C ARG A 122 0.05 -9.51 11.24
N LYS A 123 -0.91 -10.22 10.64
CA LYS A 123 -0.97 -11.68 10.66
C LYS A 123 0.19 -12.31 9.88
N PHE A 124 0.61 -11.70 8.78
CA PHE A 124 1.71 -12.20 7.95
C PHE A 124 3.09 -11.89 8.54
N PHE A 125 3.37 -10.65 8.92
CA PHE A 125 4.70 -10.20 9.36
C PHE A 125 4.87 -10.18 10.88
N GLY A 126 3.80 -10.29 11.67
CA GLY A 126 3.83 -10.26 13.13
C GLY A 126 3.85 -8.85 13.74
N GLY A 127 3.50 -8.77 15.02
CA GLY A 127 3.49 -7.55 15.83
C GLY A 127 4.67 -7.48 16.81
N ASN A 128 5.65 -6.61 16.54
CA ASN A 128 6.79 -6.23 17.39
C ASN A 128 6.42 -5.93 18.87
N LYS A 129 7.29 -5.90 19.89
CA LYS A 129 8.64 -6.43 20.21
C LYS A 129 8.62 -7.06 21.63
N ARG A 130 7.46 -7.04 22.31
CA ARG A 130 7.26 -7.42 23.72
C ARG A 130 6.50 -8.74 23.93
N LYS A 131 6.04 -9.38 22.84
CA LYS A 131 5.42 -10.71 22.88
C LYS A 131 6.03 -11.58 21.77
N PRO A 132 7.04 -12.42 22.07
CA PRO A 132 7.78 -13.20 21.08
C PRO A 132 6.99 -14.37 20.45
N TYR A 133 5.68 -14.48 20.73
CA TYR A 133 4.81 -15.56 20.27
C TYR A 133 3.81 -15.17 19.15
N GLU A 134 3.73 -13.90 18.71
CA GLU A 134 3.06 -13.56 17.44
C GLU A 134 4.08 -13.50 16.30
N LYS A 135 4.74 -14.63 16.08
CA LYS A 135 5.52 -14.84 14.87
C LYS A 135 4.51 -15.00 13.74
N GLY A 136 4.35 -13.95 12.93
CA GLY A 136 3.49 -14.02 11.75
C GLY A 136 3.91 -15.15 10.81
N ILE A 137 3.05 -15.51 9.86
CA ILE A 137 3.29 -16.63 8.92
C ILE A 137 4.68 -16.52 8.25
N SER A 138 5.18 -15.30 8.00
CA SER A 138 6.50 -15.08 7.42
C SER A 138 7.65 -15.71 8.22
N PHE A 139 7.48 -15.89 9.53
CA PHE A 139 8.49 -16.54 10.37
C PHE A 139 8.64 -18.02 10.05
N LEU A 140 7.58 -18.74 9.66
CA LEU A 140 7.67 -20.16 9.27
C LEU A 140 8.56 -20.36 8.03
N ILE A 141 8.68 -19.32 7.20
CA ILE A 141 9.50 -19.30 5.99
C ILE A 141 10.93 -18.85 6.33
N SER A 142 11.11 -17.83 7.17
CA SER A 142 12.43 -17.29 7.52
C SER A 142 13.16 -18.06 8.63
N SER A 143 12.46 -18.86 9.43
CA SER A 143 13.01 -19.51 10.62
C SER A 143 14.15 -20.47 10.32
N ARG A 144 14.28 -20.98 9.09
CA ARG A 144 15.43 -21.80 8.69
C ARG A 144 16.75 -21.02 8.71
N ILE A 145 16.72 -19.75 8.29
CA ILE A 145 17.93 -18.93 8.14
C ILE A 145 18.46 -18.50 9.50
N ASP A 146 17.57 -18.14 10.43
CA ASP A 146 17.96 -17.71 11.78
C ASP A 146 18.48 -18.88 12.64
N THR A 147 17.97 -20.11 12.44
CA THR A 147 18.48 -21.29 13.15
C THR A 147 19.90 -21.69 12.76
N GLU A 148 20.32 -21.44 11.52
CA GLU A 148 21.68 -21.72 11.06
C GLU A 148 22.67 -20.74 11.69
N PHE A 149 22.32 -19.45 11.70
CA PHE A 149 23.12 -18.38 12.32
C PHE A 149 23.24 -18.52 13.86
N GLU A 150 22.19 -18.94 14.56
CA GLU A 150 22.26 -19.22 16.01
C GLU A 150 23.07 -20.49 16.33
N ARG A 151 23.01 -21.53 15.49
CA ARG A 151 23.83 -22.73 15.64
C ARG A 151 25.31 -22.42 15.46
N ASP A 152 25.67 -21.59 14.49
CA ASP A 152 27.06 -21.19 14.26
C ASP A 152 27.59 -20.29 15.39
N LYS A 153 26.79 -19.37 15.91
CA LYS A 153 27.17 -18.61 17.12
C LYS A 153 27.37 -19.49 18.35
N LYS A 154 26.57 -20.55 18.53
CA LYS A 154 26.76 -21.52 19.63
C LYS A 154 28.00 -22.38 19.44
N LYS A 155 28.35 -22.77 18.21
CA LYS A 155 29.61 -23.48 17.92
C LYS A 155 30.85 -22.63 18.22
N ILE A 156 30.80 -21.33 17.93
CA ILE A 156 31.91 -20.40 18.21
C ILE A 156 32.06 -20.13 19.72
N LYS A 157 30.97 -20.22 20.51
CA LYS A 157 30.97 -19.98 21.96
C LYS A 157 31.12 -21.23 22.82
N ALA A 158 31.09 -22.44 22.25
CA ALA A 158 31.39 -23.65 23.02
C ALA A 158 32.88 -23.62 23.39
N PRO A 159 33.25 -23.65 24.68
CA PRO A 159 34.66 -23.77 25.04
C PRO A 159 35.18 -25.09 24.48
N ARG A 160 36.34 -25.05 23.80
CA ARG A 160 37.09 -26.27 23.48
C ARG A 160 37.32 -26.99 24.80
N LYS A 161 36.71 -28.16 24.96
CA LYS A 161 37.04 -29.07 26.06
C LYS A 161 38.52 -29.39 25.92
N VAL A 162 39.32 -28.93 26.88
CA VAL A 162 40.69 -29.40 27.13
C VAL A 162 40.58 -30.68 27.95
#